data_AF-A0AAF0D276-F1
#
_entry.id   AF-A0AAF0D276-F1
#
_cell.length_a   1.000
_cell.length_b   1.000
_cell.length_c   1.000
_cell.angle_alpha   90.00
_cell.angle_beta   90.00
_cell.angle_gamma   90.00
#
_symmetry.space_group_name_H-M   'P 1'
#
loop_
_entity.id
_entity.type
_entity.pdbx_description
1 polymer ?
#
loop_
_entity_poly.entity_id
_entity_poly.type
_entity_poly.pdbx_seq_one_letter_code
_entity_poly.pdbx_strand_id
1 'polypeptide(L)'
;MGSFIIGTDVDTKDSLYQLKNFIIESEIDIPNITHLTPYPGTKIYEKLVKENRLFNNQFWLENPFPMFTFKPRNLTLNQLYEISLNLVNDLNSLVPISKRFFKSILSKRSLKASIFSLAESIITGITFKRNLENTCKNISE
;
A
#
# COMPACT_ATOMS: atom_id res chain seq x y z
N MET A 1 10.20 -7.16 8.19
CA MET A 1 9.10 -6.63 7.36
C MET A 1 8.50 -5.43 8.08
N GLY A 2 8.10 -4.39 7.36
CA GLY A 2 7.31 -3.29 7.89
C GLY A 2 6.02 -3.16 7.08
N SER A 3 4.87 -3.07 7.74
CA SER A 3 3.57 -2.97 7.08
C SER A 3 2.93 -1.62 7.40
N PHE A 4 2.40 -0.97 6.36
CA PHE A 4 1.85 0.38 6.43
C PHE A 4 0.50 0.43 5.73
N ILE A 5 -0.47 1.06 6.39
CA ILE A 5 -1.82 1.26 5.85
C ILE A 5 -1.95 2.71 5.40
N ILE A 6 -2.45 2.92 4.18
CA ILE A 6 -2.70 4.23 3.58
C ILE A 6 -4.17 4.37 3.16
N GLY A 7 -4.61 5.60 2.88
CA GLY A 7 -5.96 5.89 2.42
C GLY A 7 -6.96 6.04 3.57
N THR A 8 -6.48 6.40 4.76
CA THR A 8 -7.29 6.72 5.92
C THR A 8 -7.90 8.13 5.80
N ASP A 9 -8.87 8.44 6.67
CA ASP A 9 -9.47 9.77 6.73
C ASP A 9 -8.52 10.89 7.17
N VAL A 10 -7.40 10.53 7.78
CA VAL A 10 -6.40 11.48 8.29
C VAL A 10 -5.23 11.65 7.31
N ASP A 11 -5.12 10.79 6.30
CA ASP A 11 -4.04 10.89 5.33
C ASP A 11 -4.15 12.17 4.50
N THR A 12 -3.00 12.81 4.31
CA THR A 12 -2.82 13.95 3.42
C THR A 12 -1.70 13.63 2.43
N LYS A 13 -1.54 14.47 1.40
CA LYS A 13 -0.40 14.31 0.48
C LYS A 13 0.93 14.33 1.24
N ASP A 14 1.05 15.29 2.16
CA ASP A 14 2.28 15.50 2.93
C ASP A 14 2.57 14.34 3.87
N SER A 15 1.55 13.78 4.55
CA SER A 15 1.75 12.62 5.43
C SER A 15 2.22 11.39 4.64
N LEU A 16 1.68 11.17 3.43
CA LEU A 16 2.08 10.06 2.57
C LEU A 16 3.48 10.26 1.97
N TYR A 17 3.87 11.51 1.66
CA TYR A 17 5.25 11.82 1.28
C TYR A 17 6.24 11.58 2.42
N GLN A 18 5.90 12.00 3.64
CA GLN A 18 6.71 11.74 4.82
C GLN A 18 6.83 10.22 5.10
N LEU A 19 5.73 9.49 4.98
CA LEU A 19 5.72 8.03 5.10
C LEU A 19 6.69 7.39 4.09
N LYS A 20 6.65 7.81 2.82
CA LYS A 20 7.58 7.32 1.80
C LYS A 20 9.04 7.54 2.21
N ASN A 21 9.38 8.76 2.61
CA ASN A 21 10.75 9.11 3.01
C ASN A 21 11.19 8.26 4.21
N PHE A 22 10.33 8.12 5.21
CA PHE A 22 10.57 7.26 6.37
C PHE A 22 10.88 5.82 5.96
N ILE A 23 10.13 5.22 5.04
CA ILE A 23 10.34 3.83 4.60
C ILE A 23 11.66 3.68 3.83
N ILE A 24 12.03 4.68 3.02
CA ILE A 24 13.30 4.70 2.29
C ILE A 24 14.47 4.83 3.27
N GLU A 25 14.40 5.76 4.20
CA GLU A 25 15.46 6.05 5.19
C GLU A 25 15.63 4.93 6.21
N SER A 26 14.54 4.28 6.62
CA SER A 26 14.58 3.15 7.57
C SER A 26 15.22 1.89 6.97
N GLU A 27 15.34 1.81 5.64
CA GLU A 27 15.91 0.68 4.90
C GLU A 27 15.29 -0.66 5.33
N ILE A 28 13.97 -0.67 5.51
CA ILE A 28 13.19 -1.86 5.83
C ILE A 28 13.35 -2.85 4.67
N ASP A 29 13.72 -4.10 4.97
CA ASP A 29 14.00 -5.12 3.94
C ASP A 29 12.81 -5.41 3.02
N ILE A 30 11.61 -5.47 3.62
CA ILE A 30 10.35 -5.83 2.97
C ILE A 30 9.31 -4.81 3.43
N PRO A 31 9.18 -3.66 2.76
CA PRO A 31 8.10 -2.73 3.01
C PRO A 31 6.83 -3.22 2.31
N ASN A 32 5.74 -3.33 3.06
CA ASN A 32 4.43 -3.73 2.56
C ASN A 32 3.45 -2.57 2.77
N ILE A 33 2.79 -2.17 1.70
CA ILE A 33 1.80 -1.10 1.70
C ILE A 33 0.45 -1.69 1.36
N THR A 34 -0.57 -1.33 2.14
CA THR A 34 -1.96 -1.73 1.89
C THR A 34 -2.88 -0.53 1.99
N HIS A 35 -4.01 -0.58 1.27
CA HIS A 35 -5.09 0.38 1.49
C HIS A 35 -5.87 0.02 2.75
N LEU A 36 -6.44 1.02 3.40
CA LEU A 36 -7.41 0.79 4.47
C LEU A 36 -8.65 0.10 3.89
N THR A 37 -8.93 -1.09 4.39
CA THR A 37 -10.11 -1.87 4.00
C THR A 37 -11.00 -2.09 5.23
N PRO A 38 -12.17 -1.44 5.30
CA PRO A 38 -13.05 -1.53 6.45
C PRO A 38 -13.89 -2.80 6.36
N TYR A 39 -13.41 -3.94 6.86
CA TYR A 39 -14.18 -5.18 6.77
C TYR A 39 -15.44 -5.18 7.66
N PRO A 40 -16.50 -5.92 7.28
CA PRO A 40 -17.71 -6.08 8.08
C PRO A 40 -17.41 -6.53 9.52
N GLY A 41 -18.18 -6.00 10.48
CA GLY A 41 -17.97 -6.25 11.91
C GLY A 41 -16.89 -5.38 12.55
N THR A 42 -16.19 -4.52 11.79
CA THR A 42 -15.29 -3.52 12.36
C THR A 42 -16.02 -2.21 12.66
N LYS A 43 -15.58 -1.50 13.72
CA LYS A 43 -16.12 -0.17 14.07
C LYS A 43 -16.01 0.84 12.92
N ILE A 44 -14.95 0.74 12.12
CA ILE A 44 -14.75 1.63 10.98
C ILE A 44 -15.74 1.34 9.85
N TYR A 45 -16.06 0.07 9.60
CA TYR A 45 -17.11 -0.31 8.65
C TYR A 45 -18.46 0.25 9.07
N GLU A 46 -18.87 0.02 10.32
CA GLU A 46 -20.14 0.54 10.86
C GLU A 46 -20.22 2.07 10.74
N LYS A 47 -19.12 2.76 11.04
CA LYS A 47 -19.02 4.22 10.89
C LYS A 47 -19.21 4.64 9.43
N LEU A 48 -18.48 4.02 8.50
CA LEU A 48 -18.54 4.38 7.08
C LEU A 48 -19.89 4.04 6.42
N VAL A 49 -20.56 2.98 6.87
CA VAL A 49 -21.96 2.68 6.48
C VAL A 49 -22.89 3.79 6.97
N LYS A 50 -22.81 4.18 8.25
CA LYS A 50 -23.64 5.25 8.82
C LYS A 50 -23.40 6.61 8.14
N GLU A 51 -22.17 6.88 7.72
CA GLU A 51 -21.80 8.10 6.99
C GLU A 51 -22.13 8.03 5.49
N ASN A 52 -22.62 6.89 4.98
CA ASN A 52 -22.87 6.63 3.57
C ASN A 52 -21.65 6.90 2.67
N ARG A 53 -20.49 6.40 3.10
CA ARG A 53 -19.19 6.64 2.44
C ARG A 53 -18.58 5.41 1.77
N LEU A 54 -19.12 4.22 2.00
CA LEU A 54 -18.74 3.03 1.24
C LEU A 54 -19.28 3.13 -0.20
N PHE A 55 -18.47 2.76 -1.20
CA PHE A 55 -18.96 2.72 -2.59
C PHE A 55 -19.83 1.49 -2.85
N ASN A 56 -19.49 0.38 -2.22
CA ASN A 56 -20.24 -0.88 -2.28
C ASN A 56 -20.21 -1.51 -0.88
N ASN A 57 -21.36 -1.95 -0.36
CA ASN A 57 -21.43 -2.64 0.93
C ASN A 57 -21.09 -4.14 0.83
N GLN A 58 -20.55 -4.63 -0.28
CA GLN A 58 -20.18 -6.03 -0.50
C GLN A 58 -18.85 -6.19 -1.24
N PHE A 59 -18.01 -5.15 -1.29
CA PHE A 59 -16.75 -5.12 -2.04
C PHE A 59 -15.82 -6.32 -1.78
N TRP A 60 -15.89 -6.93 -0.60
CA TRP A 60 -15.03 -8.05 -0.18
C TRP A 60 -15.45 -9.40 -0.79
N LEU A 61 -16.67 -9.50 -1.32
CA LEU A 61 -17.14 -10.68 -2.05
C LEU A 61 -16.68 -10.65 -3.51
N GLU A 62 -16.46 -9.46 -4.06
CA GLU A 62 -16.14 -9.24 -5.47
C GLU A 62 -14.64 -9.26 -5.74
N ASN A 63 -13.83 -8.79 -4.78
CA ASN A 63 -12.38 -8.70 -4.93
C ASN A 63 -11.68 -9.20 -3.66
N PRO A 64 -10.74 -10.17 -3.76
CA PRO A 64 -9.96 -10.63 -2.61
C PRO A 64 -8.98 -9.58 -2.07
N PHE A 65 -8.63 -8.57 -2.87
CA PHE A 65 -7.74 -7.46 -2.49
C PHE A 65 -8.43 -6.11 -2.78
N PRO A 66 -9.53 -5.80 -2.09
CA PRO A 66 -10.31 -4.62 -2.40
C PRO A 66 -9.52 -3.36 -1.97
N MET A 67 -9.42 -2.41 -2.89
CA MET A 67 -8.84 -1.08 -2.68
C MET A 67 -9.92 -0.03 -2.95
N PHE A 68 -9.68 1.21 -2.50
CA PHE A 68 -10.62 2.33 -2.76
C PHE A 68 -12.07 2.01 -2.39
N THR A 69 -12.29 1.37 -1.24
CA THR A 69 -13.60 0.83 -0.85
C THR A 69 -14.58 1.88 -0.32
N PHE A 70 -14.08 3.08 -0.02
CA PHE A 70 -14.85 4.18 0.53
C PHE A 70 -14.27 5.53 0.12
N LYS A 71 -15.10 6.59 0.16
CA LYS A 71 -14.70 7.97 -0.16
C LYS A 71 -13.91 8.59 1.00
N PRO A 72 -12.60 8.88 0.88
CA PRO A 72 -11.82 9.52 1.93
C PRO A 72 -12.22 10.99 2.14
N ARG A 73 -11.85 11.58 3.27
CA ARG A 73 -12.19 13.00 3.58
C ARG A 73 -11.22 14.01 2.95
N ASN A 74 -9.92 13.73 3.04
CA ASN A 74 -8.88 14.71 2.72
C ASN A 74 -8.29 14.53 1.30
N LEU A 75 -8.54 13.38 0.67
CA LEU A 75 -8.00 13.03 -0.63
C LEU A 75 -9.13 12.59 -1.56
N THR A 76 -9.03 12.98 -2.84
CA THR A 76 -9.85 12.36 -3.88
C THR A 76 -9.31 10.97 -4.21
N LEU A 77 -10.14 10.09 -4.79
CA LEU A 77 -9.68 8.76 -5.21
C LEU A 77 -8.53 8.85 -6.22
N ASN A 78 -8.60 9.77 -7.19
CA ASN A 78 -7.53 9.99 -8.15
C ASN A 78 -6.23 10.43 -7.48
N GLN A 79 -6.30 11.32 -6.48
CA GLN A 79 -5.11 11.71 -5.73
C GLN A 79 -4.52 10.53 -4.97
N LEU A 80 -5.36 9.74 -4.28
CA LEU A 80 -4.90 8.56 -3.56
C LEU A 80 -4.30 7.51 -4.51
N TYR A 81 -4.88 7.32 -5.69
CA TYR A 81 -4.36 6.44 -6.74
C TYR A 81 -2.97 6.88 -7.20
N GLU A 82 -2.82 8.13 -7.63
CA GLU A 82 -1.53 8.67 -8.11
C GLU A 82 -0.46 8.58 -7.03
N ILE A 83 -0.79 8.90 -5.78
CA ILE A 83 0.15 8.80 -4.66
C ILE A 83 0.53 7.34 -4.40
N SER A 84 -0.43 6.41 -4.42
CA SER A 84 -0.18 4.98 -4.22
C SER A 84 0.73 4.40 -5.29
N LEU A 85 0.48 4.78 -6.55
CA LEU A 85 1.30 4.36 -7.70
C LEU A 85 2.73 4.89 -7.57
N ASN A 86 2.89 6.19 -7.28
CA ASN A 86 4.20 6.81 -7.09
C ASN A 86 4.96 6.20 -5.92
N LEU A 87 4.29 5.96 -4.79
CA LEU A 87 4.89 5.38 -3.61
C LEU A 87 5.43 3.96 -3.90
N VAL A 88 4.67 3.13 -4.61
CA VAL A 88 5.12 1.77 -4.97
C VAL A 88 6.25 1.80 -5.99
N ASN A 89 6.20 2.70 -6.97
CA ASN A 89 7.27 2.86 -7.95
C ASN A 89 8.58 3.31 -7.28
N ASP A 90 8.50 4.29 -6.39
CA ASP A 90 9.67 4.80 -5.66
C ASP A 90 10.26 3.72 -4.75
N LEU A 91 9.43 2.99 -4.00
CA LEU A 91 9.88 1.91 -3.12
C LEU A 91 10.50 0.72 -3.87
N ASN A 92 10.08 0.49 -5.11
CA ASN A 92 10.60 -0.57 -5.98
C ASN A 92 11.62 -0.07 -7.02
N SER A 93 12.12 1.16 -6.88
CA SER A 93 13.18 1.67 -7.73
C SER A 93 14.53 1.01 -7.38
N LEU A 94 15.46 1.04 -8.33
CA LEU A 94 16.75 0.34 -8.22
C LEU A 94 17.61 0.81 -7.03
N VAL A 95 17.53 2.09 -6.67
CA VAL A 95 18.38 2.68 -5.62
C VAL A 95 17.96 2.21 -4.21
N PRO A 96 16.70 2.35 -3.76
CA PRO A 96 16.29 1.83 -2.46
C PRO A 96 16.41 0.31 -2.37
N ILE A 97 16.09 -0.42 -3.44
CA ILE A 97 16.22 -1.88 -3.50
C ILE A 97 17.67 -2.30 -3.28
N SER A 98 18.61 -1.74 -4.03
CA SER A 98 20.03 -2.11 -3.91
C SER A 98 20.57 -1.76 -2.52
N LYS A 99 20.25 -0.57 -1.99
CA LYS A 99 20.67 -0.15 -0.64
C LYS A 99 20.19 -1.14 0.43
N ARG A 100 18.92 -1.54 0.39
CA ARG A 100 18.34 -2.54 1.31
C ARG A 100 19.01 -3.90 1.17
N PHE A 101 19.22 -4.35 -0.07
CA PHE A 101 19.87 -5.63 -0.34
C PHE A 101 21.29 -5.70 0.25
N PHE A 102 22.12 -4.69 -0.01
CA PHE A 102 23.49 -4.64 0.53
C PHE A 102 23.50 -4.53 2.05
N LYS A 103 22.61 -3.74 2.67
CA LYS A 103 22.46 -3.70 4.12
C LYS A 103 22.04 -5.05 4.71
N SER A 104 21.10 -5.74 4.07
CA SER A 104 20.63 -7.07 4.50
C SER A 104 21.78 -8.09 4.45
N ILE A 105 22.62 -8.04 3.41
CA ILE A 105 23.82 -8.88 3.30
C ILE A 105 24.81 -8.58 4.43
N LEU A 106 25.14 -7.30 4.63
CA LEU A 106 26.12 -6.86 5.63
C LEU A 106 25.68 -7.17 7.06
N SER A 107 24.38 -7.02 7.36
CA SER A 107 23.82 -7.23 8.70
C SER A 107 23.53 -8.70 9.03
N LYS A 108 22.91 -9.45 8.10
CA LYS A 108 22.45 -10.83 8.36
C LYS A 108 23.47 -11.90 8.02
N ARG A 109 24.57 -11.56 7.33
CA ARG A 109 25.59 -12.48 6.82
C ARG A 109 25.01 -13.70 6.08
N SER A 110 23.79 -13.59 5.53
CA SER A 110 23.08 -14.67 4.84
C SER A 110 22.57 -14.19 3.49
N LEU A 111 23.23 -14.65 2.43
CA LEU A 111 22.87 -14.31 1.05
C LEU A 111 21.47 -14.84 0.69
N LYS A 112 21.12 -16.05 1.14
CA LYS A 112 19.80 -16.65 0.90
C LYS A 112 18.67 -15.82 1.48
N ALA A 113 18.82 -15.36 2.72
CA ALA A 113 17.83 -14.50 3.37
C ALA A 113 17.66 -13.15 2.65
N SER A 114 18.77 -12.60 2.14
CA SER A 114 18.79 -11.34 1.40
C SER A 114 18.09 -11.47 0.04
N ILE A 115 18.35 -12.56 -0.68
CA ILE A 115 17.67 -12.90 -1.95
C ILE A 115 16.18 -13.09 -1.71
N PHE A 116 15.79 -13.83 -0.66
CA PHE A 116 14.39 -14.04 -0.32
C PHE A 116 13.68 -12.71 -0.02
N SER A 117 14.26 -11.84 0.81
CA SER A 117 13.65 -10.53 1.09
C SER A 117 13.52 -9.64 -0.15
N LEU A 118 14.50 -9.71 -1.05
CA LEU A 118 14.45 -8.96 -2.31
C LEU A 118 13.32 -9.47 -3.21
N ALA A 119 13.23 -10.78 -3.39
CA ALA A 119 12.16 -11.40 -4.17
C ALA A 119 10.78 -11.03 -3.60
N GLU A 120 10.62 -11.11 -2.28
CA GLU A 120 9.38 -10.77 -1.60
C GLU A 120 8.98 -9.30 -1.79
N SER A 121 9.95 -8.37 -1.68
CA SER A 121 9.71 -6.94 -1.93
C SER A 121 9.23 -6.70 -3.36
N ILE A 122 9.87 -7.33 -4.36
CA ILE A 122 9.52 -7.17 -5.77
C ILE A 122 8.14 -7.76 -6.06
N ILE A 123 7.87 -8.99 -5.60
CA ILE A 123 6.57 -9.66 -5.79
C ILE A 123 5.45 -8.84 -5.15
N THR A 124 5.67 -8.30 -3.95
CA THR A 124 4.70 -7.44 -3.26
C THR A 124 4.43 -6.17 -4.07
N GLY A 125 5.47 -5.51 -4.58
CA GLY A 125 5.33 -4.32 -5.42
C GLY A 125 4.53 -4.56 -6.70
N ILE A 126 4.86 -5.64 -7.42
CA ILE A 126 4.15 -6.05 -8.65
C ILE A 126 2.69 -6.39 -8.33
N THR A 127 2.45 -7.16 -7.27
CA THR A 127 1.11 -7.58 -6.86
C THR A 127 0.25 -6.37 -6.50
N PHE A 128 0.79 -5.43 -5.72
CA PHE A 128 0.08 -4.21 -5.36
C PHE A 128 -0.27 -3.39 -6.59
N LYS A 129 0.69 -3.15 -7.50
CA LYS A 129 0.46 -2.38 -8.73
C LYS A 129 -0.63 -3.03 -9.60
N ARG A 130 -0.58 -4.35 -9.77
CA ARG A 130 -1.61 -5.10 -10.51
C ARG A 130 -3.00 -4.95 -9.88
N ASN A 131 -3.11 -5.04 -8.56
CA ASN A 131 -4.39 -4.88 -7.86
C ASN A 131 -4.90 -3.43 -7.94
N LEU A 132 -4.01 -2.45 -7.90
CA LEU A 132 -4.32 -1.03 -8.08
C LEU A 132 -4.95 -0.79 -9.46
N GLU A 133 -4.28 -1.27 -10.52
CA GLU A 133 -4.76 -1.15 -11.92
C GLU A 133 -6.10 -1.88 -12.14
N ASN A 134 -6.25 -3.09 -11.60
CA ASN A 134 -7.51 -3.84 -11.70
C ASN A 134 -8.66 -3.12 -11.00
N THR A 135 -8.42 -2.52 -9.83
CA THR A 135 -9.47 -1.80 -9.10
C THR A 135 -9.89 -0.54 -9.85
N CYS A 136 -8.97 0.18 -10.50
CA CYS A 136 -9.31 1.33 -11.32
C CYS A 136 -10.18 0.98 -12.52
N LYS A 137 -9.92 -0.13 -13.21
CA LYS A 137 -10.75 -0.58 -14.34
C LYS A 137 -12.20 -0.80 -13.93
N ASN A 138 -12.41 -1.38 -12.74
CA ASN A 138 -13.75 -1.67 -12.21
C ASN A 138 -14.50 -0.41 -11.70
N ILE A 139 -13.81 0.71 -11.45
CA ILE A 139 -14.43 1.97 -11.01
C ILE A 139 -14.86 2.83 -12.21
N SER A 140 -14.31 2.59 -13.40
CA SER A 140 -14.61 3.29 -14.64
C SER A 140 -15.74 2.69 -15.49
N GLU A 141 -16.31 1.56 -15.05
CA GLU A 141 -17.50 0.90 -15.63
C GLU A 141 -18.74 1.17 -14.77
#